data_AF-A0AAE3WNH3-F1
#
_entry.id   AF-A0AAE3WNH3-F1
#
_cell.length_a   1.000
_cell.length_b   1.000
_cell.length_c   1.000
_cell.angle_alpha   90.00
_cell.angle_beta   90.00
_cell.angle_gamma   90.00
#
_symmetry.space_group_name_H-M   'P 1'
#
loop_
_entity.id
_entity.type
_entity.pdbx_description
1 polymer ?
#
loop_
_entity_poly.entity_id
_entity_poly.type
_entity_poly.pdbx_seq_one_letter_code
_entity_poly.pdbx_strand_id
1 'polypeptide(L)' 'MKEVNSFLSWYKKRDAGEGPGFYEIDEHDNNKGPFESKKDYVVFKNILMFEVNKYKK' A
#
# COMPACT_ATOMS: atom_id res chain seq x y z
N MET A 1 -1.59 -9.39 7.31
CA MET A 1 -1.15 -8.40 8.33
C MET A 1 0.12 -7.65 7.95
N LYS A 2 1.15 -8.29 7.37
CA LYS A 2 2.41 -7.61 6.99
C LYS A 2 2.17 -6.40 6.08
N GLU A 3 1.39 -6.56 5.02
CA GLU A 3 1.08 -5.49 4.06
C GLU A 3 0.24 -4.37 4.67
N VAL A 4 -0.79 -4.71 5.44
CA VAL A 4 -1.60 -3.73 6.19
C VAL A 4 -0.71 -2.87 7.10
N ASN A 5 0.19 -3.50 7.86
CA ASN A 5 1.11 -2.78 8.73
C ASN A 5 2.10 -1.91 7.93
N SER A 6 2.57 -2.40 6.77
CA SER A 6 3.44 -1.65 5.86
C SER A 6 2.76 -0.38 5.34
N PHE A 7 1.53 -0.53 4.84
CA PHE A 7 0.70 0.59 4.36
C PHE A 7 0.45 1.62 5.47
N LEU A 8 0.04 1.17 6.65
CA LEU A 8 -0.21 2.07 7.79
C LEU A 8 1.06 2.82 8.25
N SER A 9 2.22 2.15 8.22
CA SER A 9 3.50 2.77 8.55
C SER A 9 3.88 3.85 7.54
N TRP A 10 3.76 3.55 6.25
CA TRP A 10 3.98 4.53 5.19
C TRP A 10 3.02 5.72 5.30
N TYR A 11 1.73 5.47 5.51
CA TYR A 11 0.72 6.53 5.59
C TYR A 11 1.02 7.50 6.73
N LYS A 12 1.35 6.98 7.92
CA LYS A 12 1.70 7.80 9.09
C LYS A 12 2.98 8.61 8.89
N LYS A 13 4.02 8.01 8.28
CA LYS A 13 5.24 8.75 7.94
C LYS A 13 4.94 9.87 6.97
N ARG A 14 4.13 9.59 5.94
CA ARG A 14 3.79 10.58 4.93
C ARG A 14 2.93 11.72 5.46
N ASP A 15 2.00 11.41 6.36
CA ASP A 15 1.21 12.39 7.11
C ASP A 15 2.09 13.30 7.99
N ALA A 16 3.15 12.74 8.58
CA ALA A 16 4.18 13.51 9.29
C ALA A 16 5.13 14.32 8.36
N GLY A 17 4.90 14.30 7.05
CA GLY A 17 5.72 15.00 6.05
C GLY A 17 6.95 14.23 5.58
N GLU A 18 7.11 12.97 6.01
CA GLU A 18 8.29 12.15 5.74
C GLU A 18 8.02 11.07 4.68
N GLY A 19 9.05 10.63 3.98
CA GLY A 19 8.94 9.51 3.05
C GLY A 19 8.17 9.81 1.75
N PRO A 20 7.96 8.79 0.91
CA PRO A 20 7.50 8.95 -0.46
C PRO A 20 6.02 9.35 -0.53
N GLY A 21 5.67 10.18 -1.52
CA GLY A 21 4.29 10.61 -1.78
C GLY A 21 3.37 9.51 -2.33
N PHE A 22 3.88 8.30 -2.51
CA PHE A 22 3.15 7.14 -2.98
C PHE A 22 3.54 5.88 -2.20
N TYR A 23 2.61 4.94 -2.10
CA TYR A 23 2.85 3.58 -1.61
C TYR A 23 2.89 2.61 -2.79
N GLU A 24 3.92 1.77 -2.83
CA GLU A 24 4.04 0.71 -3.81
C GLU A 24 3.30 -0.54 -3.33
N ILE A 25 2.41 -1.07 -4.16
CA ILE A 25 1.79 -2.37 -4.00
C ILE A 25 2.52 -3.32 -4.93
N ASP A 26 3.21 -4.28 -4.32
CA ASP A 26 3.83 -5.38 -5.04
C ASP A 26 2.77 -6.45 -5.31
N GLU A 27 2.37 -6.62 -6.57
CA GLU A 27 1.57 -7.76 -6.97
C GLU A 27 2.51 -8.96 -7.01
N HIS A 28 2.52 -9.75 -5.92
CA HIS A 28 3.33 -10.96 -5.74
C HIS A 28 3.07 -12.03 -6.83
N ASP A 29 3.11 -13.32 -6.48
CA ASP A 29 2.92 -14.46 -7.39
C ASP A 29 1.54 -14.52 -8.10
N ASN A 30 0.62 -13.60 -7.78
CA ASN A 30 -0.69 -13.48 -8.44
C ASN A 30 -0.64 -12.61 -9.72
N ASN A 31 0.52 -12.05 -10.04
CA ASN A 31 0.75 -11.26 -11.24
C ASN A 31 0.84 -12.17 -12.49
N LYS A 32 -0.30 -12.44 -13.12
CA LYS A 32 -0.36 -13.27 -14.35
C LYS A 32 -0.30 -12.37 -15.59
N GLY A 33 0.89 -12.24 -16.17
CA GLY A 33 1.15 -11.52 -17.42
C GLY A 33 2.60 -11.70 -17.90
N PRO A 34 2.99 -11.20 -19.09
CA PRO A 34 4.36 -11.32 -19.62
C PRO A 34 5.34 -10.33 -18.95
N PHE A 35 5.10 -9.97 -17.68
CA PHE A 35 5.85 -8.91 -17.00
C PHE A 35 6.83 -9.53 -16.01
N GLU A 36 8.07 -9.02 -15.98
CA GLU A 36 9.07 -9.38 -14.95
C GLU A 36 8.70 -8.80 -13.58
N SER A 37 7.98 -7.67 -13.55
CA SER A 37 7.41 -7.06 -12.35
C SER A 37 6.22 -6.18 -12.74
N LYS A 38 5.18 -6.17 -11.91
CA LYS A 38 4.05 -5.23 -12.02
C LYS A 38 3.79 -4.66 -10.64
N LYS A 39 3.70 -3.33 -10.57
CA LYS A 39 3.55 -2.58 -9.34
C LYS A 39 2.45 -1.56 -9.52
N ASP A 40 1.55 -1.53 -8.56
CA ASP A 40 0.53 -0.49 -8.47
C ASP A 40 0.95 0.54 -7.42
N TYR A 41 0.52 1.78 -7.62
CA TYR A 41 0.92 2.88 -6.75
C TYR A 41 -0.30 3.62 -6.21
N VAL A 42 -0.33 3.81 -4.89
CA VAL A 42 -1.34 4.63 -4.23
C VAL A 42 -0.74 6.00 -3.93
N VAL A 43 -1.32 7.06 -4.49
CA VAL A 43 -0.87 8.44 -4.27
C VAL A 43 -1.47 8.99 -2.97
N PHE A 44 -0.63 9.39 -2.02
CA PHE A 44 -1.05 9.86 -0.69
C PHE A 44 -2.10 10.98 -0.76
N LYS A 45 -1.86 12.00 -1.59
CA LYS A 45 -2.73 13.17 -1.73
C LYS A 45 -4.13 12.84 -2.28
N ASN A 46 -4.32 11.65 -2.85
CA ASN A 46 -5.57 11.23 -3.45
C ASN A 46 -6.38 10.29 -2.54
N ILE A 47 -5.83 9.92 -1.37
CA ILE A 47 -6.56 9.13 -0.38
C ILE A 47 -7.52 10.05 0.37
N LEU A 48 -8.83 9.86 0.17
CA LEU A 48 -9.86 10.54 0.97
C LEU A 48 -10.12 9.81 2.28
N MET A 49 -10.24 8.47 2.24
CA MET A 49 -10.47 7.61 3.41
C MET A 49 -10.07 6.16 3.13
N PHE A 50 -9.83 5.39 4.18
CA PHE A 50 -9.65 3.94 4.15
C PHE A 50 -10.06 3.33 5.49
N GLU A 51 -10.38 2.03 5.49
CA GLU A 51 -10.69 1.27 6.70
C GLU A 51 -9.79 0.04 6.82
N VAL A 52 -9.60 -0.43 8.06
CA VAL A 52 -8.83 -1.64 8.36
C VAL A 52 -9.70 -2.59 9.15
N ASN A 53 -10.15 -3.65 8.49
CA ASN A 53 -11.02 -4.67 9.08
C ASN A 53 -10.21 -5.89 9.52
N LYS A 54 -10.47 -6.38 10.73
CA LYS A 54 -9.93 -7.64 11.24
C LYS A 54 -11.09 -8.58 11.60
N TYR A 55 -11.24 -9.65 10.83
CA TYR A 55 -12.26 -10.66 11.08
C TYR A 55 -11.83 -11.64 12.18
N LYS A 56 -12.81 -12.16 12.91
CA LYS A 56 -12.62 -13.32 13.79
C LYS A 56 -12.36 -14.56 12.93
N LYS A 57 -11.62 -15.53 13.48
CA LYS A 57 -11.46 -16.85 12.87
C LYS A 57 -12.75 -17.66 13.02
#